data_AF-A0A2V9SQV5-F1
#
_entry.id   AF-A0A2V9SQV5-F1
#
_cell.length_a   1.000
_cell.length_b   1.000
_cell.length_c   1.000
_cell.angle_alpha   90.00
_cell.angle_beta   90.00
_cell.angle_gamma   90.00
#
_symmetry.space_group_name_H-M   'P 1'
#
loop_
_entity.id
_entity.type
_entity.pdbx_description
1 polymer ?
#
loop_
_entity_poly.entity_id
_entity_poly.type
_entity_poly.pdbx_seq_one_letter_code
_entity_poly.pdbx_strand_id
1 'polypeptide(L)'
;VDVWIMAAGINGGAIFRRVSRLDKIWGDGITPKAIWHVVKAAAKRADIKNLAPHDLRRTCARLCHLAGGELEQIQFLLGHASVQTTERYLGCKQKLGHAVNDNLGLEDS
;
A
#
# COMPACT_ATOMS: atom_id res chain seq x y z
N VAL A 1 11.20 -12.05 -4.75
CA VAL A 1 10.17 -12.82 -4.00
C VAL A 1 10.57 -14.28 -3.86
N ASP A 2 11.14 -14.86 -4.91
CA ASP A 2 11.44 -16.29 -5.01
C ASP A 2 12.49 -16.79 -4.00
N VAL A 3 13.52 -15.99 -3.71
CA VAL A 3 14.55 -16.31 -2.70
C VAL A 3 13.94 -16.55 -1.32
N TRP A 4 12.93 -15.75 -0.96
CA TRP A 4 12.26 -15.89 0.32
C TRP A 4 11.31 -17.10 0.33
N ILE A 5 10.56 -17.32 -0.75
CA ILE A 5 9.67 -18.49 -0.89
C ILE A 5 10.45 -19.80 -0.76
N MET A 6 11.61 -19.88 -1.43
CA MET A 6 12.51 -21.02 -1.36
C MET A 6 13.08 -21.22 0.05
N ALA A 7 13.60 -20.15 0.66
CA ALA A 7 14.13 -20.22 2.04
C ALA A 7 13.06 -20.58 3.08
N ALA A 8 11.82 -20.13 2.86
CA ALA A 8 10.69 -20.41 3.75
C ALA A 8 10.04 -21.78 3.49
N GLY A 9 10.47 -22.53 2.46
CA GLY A 9 9.88 -23.82 2.08
C GLY A 9 8.39 -23.74 1.80
N ILE A 10 7.94 -22.68 1.13
CA ILE A 10 6.52 -22.46 0.82
C ILE A 10 6.21 -23.08 -0.53
N ASN A 11 5.48 -24.20 -0.49
CA ASN A 11 5.01 -24.91 -1.70
C ASN A 11 3.50 -24.69 -1.95
N GLY A 12 2.84 -23.88 -1.10
CA GLY A 12 1.40 -23.58 -1.17
C GLY A 12 0.87 -22.95 0.12
N GLY A 13 -0.38 -22.48 0.10
CA GLY A 13 -1.04 -21.84 1.24
C GLY A 13 -0.67 -20.37 1.45
N ALA A 14 -0.84 -19.86 2.67
CA ALA A 14 -0.53 -18.46 2.98
C ALA A 14 0.98 -18.20 2.84
N ILE A 15 1.32 -17.13 2.12
CA ILE A 15 2.72 -16.69 1.93
C ILE A 15 3.33 -16.40 3.31
N PHE A 16 2.79 -15.45 4.07
CA PHE A 16 3.30 -15.15 5.41
C PHE A 16 2.75 -16.11 6.48
N ARG A 17 3.64 -16.95 7.03
CA ARG A 17 3.33 -17.95 8.06
C ARG A 17 3.94 -17.57 9.41
N ARG A 18 3.41 -18.12 10.49
CA ARG A 18 4.01 -17.94 11.81
C ARG A 18 5.13 -18.95 11.98
N VAL A 19 6.24 -18.50 12.53
CA VAL A 19 7.41 -19.33 12.85
C VAL A 19 7.65 -19.23 14.34
N SER A 20 7.76 -20.37 15.02
CA SER A 20 8.08 -20.44 16.45
C SER A 20 9.57 -20.17 16.67
N ARG A 21 9.99 -19.99 17.92
CA ARG A 21 11.41 -19.84 18.27
C ARG A 21 12.28 -21.05 17.93
N LEU A 22 11.68 -22.21 17.66
CA LEU A 22 12.35 -23.45 17.27
C LEU A 22 12.30 -23.65 15.74
N ASP A 23 12.13 -22.57 14.96
CA ASP A 23 11.98 -22.55 13.50
C ASP A 23 10.86 -23.44 12.93
N LYS A 24 9.94 -23.91 13.80
CA LYS A 24 8.74 -24.62 13.36
C LYS A 24 7.67 -23.66 12.88
N ILE A 25 7.16 -23.94 11.68
CA ILE A 25 6.00 -23.27 11.08
C ILE A 25 4.73 -23.76 11.77
N TRP A 26 3.83 -22.85 12.11
CA TRP A 26 2.58 -23.21 12.79
C TRP A 26 1.40 -22.30 12.42
N GLY A 27 0.19 -22.88 12.42
CA GLY A 27 -1.06 -22.21 12.07
C GLY A 27 -1.20 -21.87 10.58
N ASP A 28 -2.37 -21.34 10.19
CA ASP A 28 -2.73 -21.16 8.77
C ASP A 28 -2.20 -19.86 8.14
N GLY A 29 -1.68 -18.93 8.94
CA GLY A 29 -1.18 -17.64 8.45
C GLY A 29 -0.87 -16.65 9.57
N ILE A 30 -0.16 -15.57 9.24
CA ILE A 30 0.15 -14.50 10.19
C ILE A 30 -1.12 -13.78 10.68
N THR A 31 -1.12 -13.31 11.94
CA THR A 31 -2.24 -12.54 12.49
C THR A 31 -2.08 -11.04 12.22
N PRO A 32 -3.17 -10.26 12.19
CA PRO A 32 -3.08 -8.79 12.08
C PRO A 32 -2.19 -8.16 13.17
N LYS A 33 -2.23 -8.72 14.40
CA LYS A 33 -1.37 -8.27 15.50
C LYS A 33 0.12 -8.46 15.21
N ALA A 34 0.49 -9.58 14.59
CA ALA A 34 1.87 -9.81 14.19
C ALA A 34 2.33 -8.83 13.09
N ILE A 35 1.45 -8.50 12.13
CA ILE A 35 1.73 -7.42 11.14
C ILE A 35 1.98 -6.09 11.84
N TRP A 36 1.14 -5.72 12.80
CA TRP A 36 1.34 -4.51 13.62
C TRP A 36 2.71 -4.50 14.32
N HIS A 37 3.12 -5.63 14.92
CA HIS A 37 4.43 -5.75 15.55
C HIS A 37 5.59 -5.56 14.56
N VAL A 38 5.49 -6.16 13.37
CA VAL A 38 6.49 -6.02 12.30
C VAL A 38 6.61 -4.56 11.86
N VAL A 39 5.47 -3.89 11.59
CA VAL A 39 5.45 -2.47 11.17
C VAL A 39 6.03 -1.58 12.27
N LYS A 40 5.64 -1.78 13.54
CA LYS A 40 6.17 -1.01 14.66
C LYS A 40 7.67 -1.19 14.85
N ALA A 41 8.18 -2.41 14.67
CA ALA A 41 9.61 -2.69 14.74
C ALA A 41 10.38 -2.01 13.60
N ALA A 42 9.85 -2.03 12.37
CA ALA A 42 10.43 -1.33 11.23
C ALA A 42 10.42 0.20 11.43
N ALA A 43 9.30 0.75 11.89
CA ALA A 43 9.16 2.18 12.21
C ALA A 43 10.20 2.62 13.25
N LYS A 44 10.40 1.84 14.31
CA LYS A 44 11.44 2.10 15.32
C LYS A 44 12.86 2.13 14.73
N ARG A 45 13.19 1.20 13.83
CA ARG A 45 14.52 1.17 13.18
C ARG A 45 14.74 2.35 12.24
N ALA A 46 13.67 2.87 11.66
CA ALA A 46 13.69 4.03 10.76
C ALA A 46 13.47 5.38 11.48
N ASP A 47 13.39 5.39 12.82
CA ASP A 47 13.03 6.56 13.64
C ASP A 47 11.72 7.26 13.23
N ILE A 48 10.74 6.48 12.76
CA ILE A 48 9.41 6.96 12.40
C ILE A 48 8.46 6.75 13.58
N LYS A 49 7.87 7.85 14.07
CA LYS A 49 6.88 7.81 15.16
C LYS A 49 5.49 7.50 14.62
N ASN A 50 4.70 6.77 15.40
CA ASN A 50 3.26 6.55 15.19
C ASN A 50 2.85 5.99 13.82
N LEU A 51 3.68 5.14 13.20
CA LEU A 51 3.37 4.48 11.93
C LEU A 51 2.43 3.28 12.13
N ALA A 52 1.27 3.29 11.48
CA ALA A 52 0.35 2.15 11.40
C ALA A 52 0.46 1.42 10.04
N PRO A 53 0.09 0.14 9.96
CA PRO A 53 0.08 -0.60 8.69
C PRO A 53 -0.76 0.08 7.59
N HIS A 54 -1.85 0.75 7.98
CA HIS A 54 -2.71 1.46 7.04
C HIS A 54 -2.04 2.70 6.42
N ASP A 55 -1.13 3.35 7.13
CA ASP A 55 -0.39 4.51 6.60
C ASP A 55 0.54 4.10 5.45
N LEU A 56 1.08 2.88 5.50
CA LEU A 56 1.86 2.31 4.40
C LEU A 56 1.00 2.16 3.14
N ARG A 57 -0.24 1.68 3.29
CA ARG A 57 -1.19 1.56 2.18
C ARG A 57 -1.57 2.93 1.60
N ARG A 58 -1.76 3.93 2.46
CA ARG A 58 -2.00 5.32 2.04
C ARG A 58 -0.82 5.90 1.27
N THR A 59 0.39 5.66 1.77
CA THR A 59 1.63 6.08 1.12
C THR A 59 1.79 5.41 -0.25
N CYS A 60 1.48 4.12 -0.36
CA CYS A 60 1.48 3.40 -1.64
C CYS A 60 0.55 4.06 -2.66
N ALA A 61 -0.72 4.32 -2.27
CA ALA A 61 -1.66 5.02 -3.15
C ALA A 61 -1.09 6.35 -3.66
N ARG A 62 -0.53 7.15 -2.74
CA ARG A 62 0.05 8.46 -3.07
C ARG A 62 1.25 8.33 -4.01
N LEU A 63 2.14 7.37 -3.79
CA LEU A 63 3.30 7.14 -4.64
C LEU A 63 2.90 6.66 -6.04
N CYS A 64 1.92 5.76 -6.15
CA CYS A 64 1.39 5.33 -7.44
C CYS A 64 0.82 6.52 -8.24
N HIS A 65 0.08 7.40 -7.58
CA HIS A 65 -0.48 8.58 -8.24
C HIS A 65 0.62 9.58 -8.65
N LEU A 66 1.59 9.84 -7.77
CA LEU A 66 2.73 10.70 -8.08
C LEU A 66 3.59 10.16 -9.25
N ALA A 67 3.60 8.84 -9.46
CA ALA A 67 4.25 8.19 -10.59
C ALA A 67 3.42 8.26 -11.90
N GLY A 68 2.30 8.99 -11.91
CA GLY A 68 1.41 9.12 -13.08
C GLY A 68 0.35 8.03 -13.19
N GLY A 69 0.11 7.26 -12.13
CA GLY A 69 -0.95 6.26 -12.12
C GLY A 69 -2.35 6.87 -12.10
N GLU A 70 -3.19 6.43 -13.04
CA GLU A 70 -4.63 6.75 -13.09
C GLU A 70 -5.37 6.25 -11.86
N LEU A 71 -6.35 7.02 -11.38
CA LEU A 71 -7.08 6.74 -10.13
C LEU A 71 -7.80 5.39 -10.15
N GLU A 72 -8.35 5.00 -11.30
CA GLU A 72 -9.04 3.73 -11.52
C GLU A 72 -8.05 2.56 -11.42
N GLN A 73 -6.84 2.71 -11.98
CA GLN A 73 -5.81 1.68 -11.89
C GLN A 73 -5.33 1.52 -10.44
N ILE A 74 -5.18 2.62 -9.71
CA ILE A 74 -4.83 2.58 -8.28
C ILE A 74 -5.97 1.95 -7.47
N GLN A 75 -7.23 2.25 -7.79
CA GLN A 75 -8.38 1.61 -7.16
C GLN A 75 -8.34 0.09 -7.35
N PHE A 76 -8.11 -0.39 -8.57
CA PHE A 76 -8.00 -1.83 -8.85
C PHE A 76 -6.83 -2.46 -8.11
N LEU A 77 -5.65 -1.84 -8.16
CA LEU A 77 -4.44 -2.31 -7.47
C LEU A 77 -4.67 -2.49 -5.97
N LEU A 78 -5.35 -1.54 -5.34
CA LEU A 78 -5.59 -1.57 -3.91
C LEU A 78 -6.83 -2.39 -3.55
N GLY A 79 -7.76 -2.63 -4.48
CA GLY A 79 -9.04 -3.28 -4.21
C GLY A 79 -9.98 -2.36 -3.42
N HIS A 80 -10.04 -1.08 -3.78
CA HIS A 80 -10.99 -0.14 -3.20
C HIS A 80 -12.37 -0.30 -3.84
N ALA A 81 -13.42 -0.10 -3.04
CA ALA A 81 -14.80 -0.23 -3.49
C ALA A 81 -15.23 0.86 -4.48
N SER A 82 -14.53 1.99 -4.50
CA SER A 82 -14.80 3.10 -5.41
C SER A 82 -13.61 4.03 -5.57
N VAL A 83 -13.62 4.84 -6.64
CA VAL A 83 -12.60 5.86 -6.92
C VAL A 83 -12.56 6.90 -5.80
N GLN A 84 -13.71 7.27 -5.22
CA GLN A 84 -13.79 8.20 -4.08
C GLN A 84 -13.04 7.67 -2.85
N THR A 85 -12.99 6.35 -2.67
CA THR A 85 -12.17 5.74 -1.61
C THR A 85 -10.69 5.96 -1.89
N THR A 86 -10.25 5.81 -3.14
CA THR A 86 -8.87 6.11 -3.57
C THR A 86 -8.53 7.60 -3.40
N GLU A 87 -9.41 8.52 -3.79
CA GLU A 87 -9.20 9.96 -3.59
C GLU A 87 -8.98 10.33 -2.12
N ARG A 88 -9.76 9.74 -1.21
CA ARG A 88 -9.59 9.92 0.24
C ARG A 88 -8.21 9.47 0.72
N TYR A 89 -7.66 8.38 0.15
CA TYR A 89 -6.31 7.91 0.49
C TYR A 89 -5.23 8.84 -0.08
N LEU A 90 -5.44 9.44 -1.24
CA LEU A 90 -4.51 10.40 -1.82
C LEU A 90 -4.51 11.74 -1.08
N GLY A 91 -5.60 12.06 -0.37
CA GLY A 91 -5.79 13.38 0.21
C GLY A 91 -5.89 14.45 -0.87
N CYS A 92 -6.41 14.09 -2.05
CA CYS A 92 -6.61 15.01 -3.15
C CYS A 92 -7.51 16.16 -2.69
N LYS A 93 -6.91 17.33 -2.44
CA LYS A 93 -7.61 18.60 -2.50
C LYS A 93 -7.59 19.01 -3.97
N GLN A 94 -8.74 19.42 -4.53
CA GLN A 94 -8.79 20.02 -5.86
C GLN A 94 -7.71 21.11 -5.96
N LYS A 95 -6.79 20.97 -6.91
CA LYS A 95 -5.85 22.05 -7.27
C LYS A 95 -6.61 23.04 -8.15
N LEU A 96 -7.28 24.02 -7.54
CA LEU A 96 -8.04 25.05 -8.25
C LEU A 96 -7.18 26.02 -9.09
N GLY A 97 -5.85 25.90 -9.05
CA GLY A 97 -4.94 26.79 -9.78
C GLY A 97 -4.63 26.37 -11.23
N HIS A 98 -4.99 25.15 -11.62
CA HIS A 98 -4.91 24.66 -13.00
C HIS A 98 -6.08 23.70 -13.18
N ALA A 99 -7.18 24.20 -13.71
CA ALA A 99 -8.31 23.35 -14.05
C ALA A 99 -7.90 22.46 -15.23
N VAL A 100 -8.42 21.23 -15.26
CA VAL A 100 -8.09 20.23 -16.30
C VAL A 100 -8.45 20.71 -17.72
N ASN A 101 -9.38 21.66 -17.81
CA ASN A 101 -9.83 22.28 -19.04
C ASN A 101 -9.03 23.54 -19.42
N ASP A 102 -8.07 24.00 -18.61
CA ASP A 102 -7.28 25.20 -18.94
C ASP A 102 -6.39 24.99 -20.18
N ASN A 103 -6.07 23.73 -20.52
CA ASN A 103 -5.28 23.36 -21.70
C ASN A 103 -6.14 22.93 -22.90
N LEU A 104 -7.46 23.17 -22.91
CA LEU A 104 -8.32 22.69 -23.99
C LEU A 104 -8.12 23.42 -25.34
N GLY A 105 -7.27 24.45 -25.37
CA GLY A 105 -6.91 25.15 -26.61
C GLY A 105 -8.08 25.85 -27.29
N LEU A 106 -9.13 26.21 -26.54
CA LEU A 106 -10.33 26.91 -27.03
C LEU A 106 -10.12 28.43 -27.17
N GLU A 107 -8.88 28.88 -27.34
CA GLU A 107 -8.61 30.29 -27.59
C GLU A 107 -8.95 30.59 -29.05
N ASP A 108 -9.95 31.45 -29.26
CA ASP A 108 -10.41 31.87 -30.59
C ASP A 108 -9.23 32.44 -31.40
N SER A 109 -9.07 31.92 -32.63
CA SER A 109 -8.09 32.42 -33.63
C SER A 109 -8.48 33.77 -34.21
#